data_AF-A0A2A2HVW3-F1
#
_entry.id   AF-A0A2A2HVW3-F1
#
_cell.length_a   1.000
_cell.length_b   1.000
_cell.length_c   1.000
_cell.angle_alpha   90.00
_cell.angle_beta   90.00
_cell.angle_gamma   90.00
#
_symmetry.space_group_name_H-M   'P 1'
#
loop_
_entity.id
_entity.type
_entity.pdbx_description
1 polymer ?
#
loop_
_entity_poly.entity_id
_entity_poly.type
_entity_poly.pdbx_seq_one_letter_code
_entity_poly.pdbx_strand_id
1 'polypeptide(L)'
;METVEKVEDGIIKIMAKKRSGSKSAEGVALQRLRESVRQESERICYDPYAVHFISPDVLKFIHKNPDLIKAETDRYERFLPGLFNSLIARVRYFDDIVESVPKPSDEFKVQNH
;
A
#
# COMPACT_ATOMS: atom_id res chain seq x y z
N MET A 1 -29.81 6.35 -9.99
CA MET A 1 -29.00 7.47 -9.47
C MET A 1 -28.93 7.29 -7.97
N GLU A 2 -27.89 6.65 -7.47
CA GLU A 2 -27.68 6.52 -6.01
C GLU A 2 -27.28 7.91 -5.47
N THR A 3 -27.95 8.37 -4.42
CA THR A 3 -27.73 9.70 -3.85
C THR A 3 -26.39 9.75 -3.13
N VAL A 4 -25.70 10.90 -3.19
CA VAL A 4 -24.35 11.11 -2.61
C VAL A 4 -24.30 10.73 -1.12
N GLU A 5 -25.37 11.01 -0.36
CA GLU A 5 -25.54 10.59 1.04
C GLU A 5 -25.47 9.05 1.22
N LYS A 6 -26.06 8.26 0.32
CA LYS A 6 -26.02 6.79 0.42
C LYS A 6 -24.63 6.24 0.14
N VAL A 7 -23.84 6.93 -0.68
CA VAL A 7 -22.46 6.58 -0.96
C VAL A 7 -21.58 6.90 0.24
N GLU A 8 -21.76 8.07 0.86
CA GLU A 8 -21.04 8.48 2.08
C GLU A 8 -21.35 7.55 3.28
N ASP A 9 -22.62 7.21 3.50
CA ASP A 9 -23.05 6.27 4.54
C ASP A 9 -22.45 4.86 4.33
N GLY A 10 -22.38 4.41 3.07
CA GLY A 10 -21.75 3.15 2.70
C GLY A 10 -20.24 3.14 3.01
N ILE A 11 -19.55 4.23 2.68
CA ILE A 11 -18.11 4.40 2.94
C ILE A 11 -17.83 4.43 4.44
N ILE A 12 -18.60 5.20 5.22
CA ILE A 12 -18.47 5.28 6.67
C ILE A 12 -18.67 3.91 7.31
N LYS A 13 -19.68 3.15 6.85
CA LYS A 13 -19.99 1.81 7.37
C LYS A 13 -18.92 0.76 7.02
N ILE A 14 -18.32 0.84 5.84
CA ILE A 14 -17.19 -0.01 5.44
C ILE A 14 -15.95 0.32 6.27
N MET A 15 -15.65 1.61 6.47
CA MET A 15 -14.54 2.08 7.31
C MET A 15 -14.75 1.82 8.82
N ALA A 16 -15.99 1.61 9.25
CA ALA A 16 -16.36 1.28 10.63
C ALA A 16 -16.35 -0.22 10.92
N LYS A 17 -16.24 -1.08 9.89
CA LYS A 17 -16.16 -2.53 10.06
C LYS A 17 -14.77 -2.90 10.61
N LYS A 18 -14.69 -2.89 11.94
CA LYS A 18 -13.48 -3.06 12.75
C LYS A 18 -12.69 -4.31 12.36
N ARG A 19 -11.59 -4.12 11.64
CA ARG A 19 -10.44 -5.04 11.66
C ARG A 19 -9.49 -4.61 12.77
N SER A 20 -8.67 -5.52 13.29
CA SER A 20 -7.71 -5.24 14.37
C SER A 20 -6.54 -4.31 13.96
N GLY A 21 -6.38 -4.03 12.66
CA GLY A 21 -5.31 -3.18 12.13
C GLY A 21 -5.65 -1.69 12.09
N SER A 22 -4.61 -0.85 12.14
CA SER A 22 -4.73 0.61 12.00
C SER A 22 -5.13 1.00 10.57
N LYS A 23 -6.04 1.98 10.42
CA LYS A 23 -6.41 2.58 9.12
C LYS A 23 -5.20 3.16 8.38
N SER A 24 -4.24 3.71 9.11
CA SER A 24 -2.99 4.22 8.53
C SER A 24 -2.12 3.10 7.97
N ALA A 25 -2.09 1.93 8.62
CA ALA A 25 -1.33 0.78 8.13
C ALA A 25 -1.94 0.21 6.84
N GLU A 26 -3.27 0.10 6.78
CA GLU A 26 -3.99 -0.29 5.56
C GLU A 26 -3.77 0.72 4.42
N GLY A 27 -3.76 2.02 4.73
CA GLY A 27 -3.45 3.07 3.76
C GLY A 27 -2.04 2.97 3.18
N VAL A 28 -1.04 2.65 4.01
CA VAL A 28 0.34 2.41 3.54
C VAL A 28 0.42 1.15 2.68
N ALA A 29 -0.23 0.05 3.10
CA ALA A 29 -0.32 -1.17 2.30
C ALA A 29 -0.96 -0.91 0.93
N LEU A 30 -2.00 -0.07 0.88
CA LEU A 30 -2.62 0.34 -0.38
C LEU A 30 -1.64 1.09 -1.31
N GLN A 31 -0.82 2.01 -0.79
CA GLN A 31 0.17 2.69 -1.64
C GLN A 31 1.24 1.71 -2.15
N ARG A 32 1.68 0.75 -1.33
CA ARG A 32 2.60 -0.31 -1.77
C ARG A 32 2.00 -1.18 -2.87
N LEU A 33 0.72 -1.52 -2.77
CA LEU A 33 0.00 -2.23 -3.83
C LEU A 33 -0.07 -1.39 -5.11
N ARG A 34 -0.41 -0.09 -5.01
CA ARG A 34 -0.47 0.82 -6.17
C ARG A 34 0.86 0.92 -6.90
N GLU A 35 1.98 0.95 -6.17
CA GLU A 35 3.31 0.96 -6.78
C GLU A 35 3.64 -0.38 -7.44
N SER A 36 3.25 -1.49 -6.80
CA SER A 36 3.55 -2.85 -7.28
C SER A 36 2.83 -3.23 -8.56
N VAL A 37 1.69 -2.60 -8.87
CA VAL A 37 0.94 -2.81 -10.12
C VAL A 37 1.45 -1.94 -11.28
N ARG A 38 2.41 -1.04 -11.04
CA ARG A 38 3.06 -0.28 -12.12
C ARG A 38 3.95 -1.20 -12.96
N GLN A 39 4.33 -0.71 -14.14
CA GLN A 39 5.29 -1.41 -14.97
C GLN A 39 6.62 -1.58 -14.22
N GLU A 40 7.29 -2.71 -14.43
CA GLU A 40 8.53 -3.03 -13.72
C GLU A 40 9.64 -1.98 -13.94
N SER A 41 9.67 -1.35 -15.11
CA SER A 41 10.61 -0.27 -15.42
C SER A 41 10.33 1.05 -14.68
N GLU A 42 9.13 1.23 -14.15
CA GLU A 42 8.71 2.46 -13.47
C GLU A 42 8.55 2.29 -11.96
N ARG A 43 8.38 1.06 -11.47
CA ARG A 43 8.13 0.81 -10.05
C ARG A 43 9.39 1.01 -9.23
N ILE A 44 9.26 1.71 -8.10
CA ILE A 44 10.34 1.96 -7.15
C ILE A 44 10.49 0.79 -6.17
N CYS A 45 9.37 0.20 -5.74
CA CYS A 45 9.34 -0.98 -4.87
C CYS A 45 8.29 -1.99 -5.34
N TYR A 46 8.41 -3.23 -4.85
CA TYR A 46 7.50 -4.32 -5.18
C TYR A 46 7.14 -5.10 -3.91
N ASP A 47 5.86 -5.04 -3.53
CA ASP A 47 5.29 -5.81 -2.43
C ASP A 47 4.15 -6.71 -2.97
N PRO A 48 4.44 -7.98 -3.28
CA PRO A 48 3.43 -8.90 -3.77
C PRO A 48 2.36 -9.24 -2.71
N TYR A 49 2.64 -8.99 -1.42
CA TYR A 49 1.75 -9.35 -0.32
C TYR A 49 0.84 -8.21 0.14
N ALA A 50 1.08 -6.98 -0.31
CA ALA A 50 0.31 -5.79 0.05
C ALA A 50 -1.22 -6.00 -0.06
N VAL A 51 -1.66 -6.72 -1.09
CA VAL A 51 -3.07 -7.03 -1.35
C VAL A 51 -3.76 -7.77 -0.20
N HIS A 52 -3.03 -8.60 0.55
CA HIS A 52 -3.58 -9.37 1.66
C HIS A 52 -3.83 -8.53 2.92
N PHE A 53 -3.18 -7.37 3.03
CA PHE A 53 -3.33 -6.45 4.15
C PHE A 53 -4.42 -5.40 3.94
N ILE A 54 -5.10 -5.43 2.79
CA ILE A 54 -6.18 -4.50 2.44
C ILE A 54 -7.52 -5.23 2.51
N SER A 55 -8.54 -4.53 3.01
CA SER A 55 -9.90 -5.05 3.02
C SER A 55 -10.42 -5.31 1.60
N PRO A 56 -11.04 -6.47 1.34
CA PRO A 56 -11.71 -6.73 0.07
C PRO A 56 -12.76 -5.67 -0.27
N ASP A 57 -13.38 -5.06 0.74
CA ASP A 57 -14.37 -4.00 0.53
C ASP A 57 -13.71 -2.71 0.01
N VAL A 58 -12.50 -2.39 0.49
CA VAL A 58 -11.68 -1.26 -0.02
C VAL A 58 -11.23 -1.54 -1.45
N LEU A 59 -10.74 -2.76 -1.74
CA LEU A 59 -10.34 -3.15 -3.10
C LEU A 59 -11.52 -3.07 -4.08
N LYS A 60 -12.71 -3.57 -3.68
CA LYS A 60 -13.93 -3.46 -4.48
C LYS A 60 -14.34 -2.00 -4.70
N PHE A 61 -14.23 -1.16 -3.67
CA PHE A 61 -14.56 0.26 -3.78
C PHE A 61 -13.64 0.97 -4.79
N ILE A 62 -12.33 0.75 -4.70
CA ILE A 62 -11.34 1.32 -5.62
C ILE A 62 -11.61 0.86 -7.06
N HIS A 63 -11.86 -0.44 -7.25
CA HIS A 63 -12.14 -1.00 -8.56
C HIS A 63 -13.41 -0.42 -9.20
N LYS A 64 -14.45 -0.17 -8.40
CA LYS A 64 -15.71 0.40 -8.89
C LYS A 64 -15.66 1.90 -9.15
N ASN A 65 -14.73 2.62 -8.55
CA ASN A 65 -14.70 4.09 -8.54
C ASN A 65 -13.35 4.67 -8.97
N PRO A 66 -12.80 4.32 -10.14
CA PRO A 66 -11.46 4.75 -10.56
C PRO A 66 -11.34 6.29 -10.64
N ASP A 67 -12.37 6.99 -11.11
CA ASP A 67 -12.36 8.45 -11.24
C ASP A 67 -12.30 9.15 -9.88
N LEU A 68 -13.04 8.64 -8.88
CA LEU A 68 -12.99 9.17 -7.52
C LEU A 68 -11.60 8.97 -6.90
N ILE A 69 -10.99 7.80 -7.10
CA ILE A 69 -9.65 7.52 -6.59
C ILE A 69 -8.59 8.41 -7.26
N LYS A 70 -8.75 8.69 -8.55
CA LYS A 70 -7.89 9.62 -9.27
C LYS A 70 -8.04 11.04 -8.72
N ALA A 71 -9.28 11.53 -8.58
CA ALA A 71 -9.56 12.85 -8.01
C ALA A 71 -9.01 13.00 -6.59
N GLU A 72 -9.14 11.97 -5.76
CA GLU A 72 -8.58 11.91 -4.42
C GLU A 72 -7.05 12.00 -4.44
N THR A 73 -6.40 11.24 -5.34
CA THR A 73 -4.95 11.26 -5.52
C THR A 73 -4.47 12.65 -5.93
N ASP A 74 -5.13 13.26 -6.91
CA ASP A 74 -4.81 14.60 -7.40
C ASP A 74 -5.01 15.67 -6.31
N ARG A 75 -6.03 15.49 -5.45
CA ARG A 75 -6.25 16.38 -4.30
C ARG A 75 -5.11 16.28 -3.30
N TYR A 76 -4.67 15.08 -2.95
CA TYR A 76 -3.52 14.89 -2.06
C TYR A 76 -2.24 15.47 -2.66
N GLU A 77 -2.00 15.28 -3.96
CA GLU A 77 -0.81 15.83 -4.60
C GLU A 77 -0.82 17.38 -4.61
N ARG A 78 -1.99 18.01 -4.72
CA ARG A 78 -2.10 19.47 -4.61
C ARG A 78 -1.90 19.98 -3.18
N PHE A 79 -2.40 19.25 -2.19
CA PHE A 79 -2.37 19.68 -0.79
C PHE A 79 -1.04 19.36 -0.09
N LEU A 80 -0.46 18.20 -0.39
CA LEU A 80 0.82 17.72 0.12
C LEU A 80 1.62 17.08 -1.03
N PRO A 81 2.25 17.90 -1.89
CA PRO A 81 3.02 17.43 -3.02
C PRO A 81 4.07 16.40 -2.61
N GLY A 82 4.14 15.28 -3.32
CA GLY A 82 5.10 14.21 -3.05
C GLY A 82 4.78 13.33 -1.83
N LEU A 83 3.60 13.44 -1.21
CA LEU A 83 3.19 12.58 -0.09
C LEU A 83 3.37 11.08 -0.42
N PHE A 84 2.80 10.62 -1.54
CA PHE A 84 2.90 9.22 -1.93
C PHE A 84 4.32 8.84 -2.35
N ASN A 85 5.03 9.72 -3.06
CA ASN A 85 6.43 9.49 -3.44
C ASN A 85 7.31 9.30 -2.19
N SER A 86 7.11 10.09 -1.14
CA SER A 86 7.85 9.96 0.12
C SER A 86 7.57 8.62 0.83
N LEU A 87 6.31 8.15 0.81
CA LEU A 87 5.94 6.86 1.38
C LEU A 87 6.60 5.69 0.65
N ILE A 88 6.62 5.74 -0.69
CA ILE A 88 7.24 4.72 -1.52
C ILE A 88 8.77 4.74 -1.39
N ALA A 89 9.38 5.92 -1.41
CA ALA A 89 10.82 6.08 -1.19
C ALA A 89 11.24 5.54 0.18
N ARG A 90 10.41 5.74 1.22
CA ARG A 90 10.65 5.17 2.55
C ARG A 90 10.66 3.64 2.54
N VAL A 91 9.76 3.00 1.79
CA VAL A 91 9.73 1.53 1.66
C VAL A 91 11.02 1.05 1.01
N ARG A 92 11.39 1.63 -0.14
CA ARG A 92 12.64 1.30 -0.84
C ARG A 92 13.88 1.48 0.06
N TYR A 93 13.96 2.59 0.80
CA TYR A 93 15.08 2.83 1.72
C TYR A 93 15.25 1.72 2.76
N PHE A 94 14.16 1.26 3.37
CA PHE A 94 14.23 0.17 4.35
C PHE A 94 14.52 -1.19 3.69
N ASP A 95 13.96 -1.45 2.50
CA ASP A 95 14.27 -2.67 1.74
C ASP A 95 15.77 -2.72 1.40
N ASP A 96 16.35 -1.62 0.90
CA ASP A 96 17.78 -1.54 0.58
C ASP A 96 18.66 -1.76 1.82
N ILE A 97 18.27 -1.23 2.98
CA ILE A 97 18.98 -1.49 4.24
C ILE A 97 18.93 -2.98 4.57
N VAL A 98 17.76 -3.61 4.52
CA VAL A 98 17.60 -5.03 4.87
C VAL A 98 18.36 -5.91 3.88
N GLU A 99 18.39 -5.56 2.60
CA GLU A 99 19.17 -6.26 1.57
C GLU A 99 20.68 -6.09 1.75
N SER A 100 21.12 -4.95 2.28
CA SER A 100 22.53 -4.71 2.60
C SER A 100 23.03 -5.53 3.78
N VAL A 101 22.13 -6.06 4.62
CA VAL A 101 22.51 -6.94 5.74
C VAL A 101 22.95 -8.30 5.20
N PRO A 102 24.18 -8.75 5.51
CA PRO A 102 24.65 -10.07 5.11
C PRO A 102 23.68 -11.14 5.59
N LYS A 103 23.22 -11.99 4.68
CA LYS A 103 22.40 -13.15 5.05
C LYS A 103 23.28 -14.12 5.84
N PRO A 104 22.77 -14.73 6.92
CA PRO A 104 23.50 -15.75 7.66
C PRO A 104 23.62 -17.03 6.82
N SER A 105 24.63 -17.06 5.96
CA SER A 105 25.21 -18.24 5.32
C SER A 105 26.52 -17.75 4.73
N ASP A 106 27.66 -17.91 5.40
CA ASP A 106 28.67 -18.87 4.92
C ASP A 106 29.61 -19.47 6.00
N GLU A 107 29.45 -19.20 7.30
CA GLU A 107 30.40 -19.64 8.35
C GLU A 107 29.98 -20.86 9.20
N PHE A 108 28.76 -21.40 9.06
CA PHE A 108 28.30 -22.57 9.84
C PHE A 108 28.50 -23.92 9.12
N LYS A 109 29.56 -24.08 8.33
CA LYS A 109 30.13 -25.39 7.99
C LYS A 109 31.25 -25.75 8.97
N VAL A 110 30.97 -25.75 10.27
CA VAL A 110 31.89 -26.30 11.26
C VAL A 110 31.78 -27.82 11.19
N GLN A 111 32.76 -28.39 10.48
CA GLN A 111 33.33 -29.73 10.63
C GLN A 111 32.70 -30.60 11.72
N ASN A 112 31.83 -31.52 11.30
CA ASN A 112 31.62 -32.77 12.06
C ASN A 112 32.67 -33.77 11.54
N HIS A 113 33.75 -33.90 12.31
CA HIS A 113 34.71 -35.01 12.23
C HIS A 113 34.32 -36.09 13.24
#